data_AF-A0A962CS45-F1
#
_entry.id   AF-A0A962CS45-F1
#
_cell.length_a   1.000
_cell.length_b   1.000
_cell.length_c   1.000
_cell.angle_alpha   90.00
_cell.angle_beta   90.00
_cell.angle_gamma   90.00
#
_symmetry.space_group_name_H-M   'P 1'
#
loop_
_entity.id
_entity.type
_entity.pdbx_description
1 polymer ?
#
loop_
_entity_poly.entity_id
_entity_poly.type
_entity_poly.pdbx_seq_one_letter_code
_entity_poly.pdbx_strand_id
1 'polypeptide(L)'
;MPVKYREKAQKSIIRFQSTAWLLYVFSILFLAASLFQLAQGSLFKFLTSGAVFFGSLLSATWMSKGRHNKYHYRQRKFVIKKPFPLMMLSSLTLGACSFIGSWFVAGLGLFESIAYGIGAVLGSILWYGLDEVTSSSFGAVRDQDSKEILALSEQSIVNIEQANKHIANRELSGYLDRIVKTSRDVVDTLVNHPEKIPQARRFLHSYLGATESVIQRYAETHKLVEDASLEQNFKKVLQNIDQVFDEQNKKLLENRVFDLDVDIEVLNTLMEKQGIN
;
A
#
# COMPACT_ATOMS: atom_id res chain seq x y z
N MET A 1 -16.03 -4.60 -24.27
CA MET A 1 -15.57 -3.36 -23.60
C MET A 1 -14.05 -3.29 -23.71
N PRO A 2 -13.45 -2.17 -24.17
CA PRO A 2 -12.00 -2.07 -24.34
C PRO A 2 -11.28 -2.10 -22.99
N VAL A 3 -10.11 -2.75 -22.93
CA VAL A 3 -9.31 -2.98 -21.70
C VAL A 3 -8.99 -1.66 -20.95
N LYS A 4 -8.74 -0.57 -21.70
CA LYS A 4 -8.50 0.78 -21.15
C LYS A 4 -9.67 1.32 -20.31
N TYR A 5 -10.93 0.96 -20.61
CA TYR A 5 -12.08 1.41 -19.83
C TYR A 5 -12.26 0.61 -18.54
N ARG A 6 -11.87 -0.67 -18.53
CA ARG A 6 -11.91 -1.52 -17.33
C ARG A 6 -10.88 -1.05 -16.29
N GLU A 7 -9.66 -0.73 -16.72
CA GLU A 7 -8.64 -0.22 -15.81
C GLU A 7 -9.02 1.13 -15.18
N LYS A 8 -9.59 2.06 -15.96
CA LYS A 8 -10.06 3.35 -15.44
C LYS A 8 -11.21 3.20 -14.44
N ALA A 9 -12.19 2.33 -14.75
CA ALA A 9 -13.30 2.04 -13.85
C ALA A 9 -12.83 1.34 -12.56
N GLN A 10 -11.88 0.42 -12.67
CA GLN A 10 -11.33 -0.27 -11.51
C GLN A 10 -10.51 0.69 -10.62
N LYS A 11 -9.71 1.58 -11.21
CA LYS A 11 -8.99 2.62 -10.48
C LYS A 11 -9.93 3.60 -9.77
N SER A 12 -11.03 4.01 -10.40
CA SER A 12 -12.01 4.92 -9.77
C SER A 12 -12.77 4.24 -8.62
N ILE A 13 -13.17 2.98 -8.78
CA ILE A 13 -13.80 2.18 -7.72
C ILE A 13 -12.86 2.01 -6.53
N ILE A 14 -11.59 1.72 -6.75
CA ILE A 14 -10.58 1.59 -5.69
C ILE A 14 -10.34 2.93 -4.98
N ARG A 15 -10.32 4.04 -5.72
CA ARG A 15 -10.17 5.40 -5.15
C ARG A 15 -11.38 5.80 -4.30
N PHE A 16 -12.58 5.42 -4.73
CA PHE A 16 -13.81 5.65 -3.99
C PHE A 16 -13.90 4.76 -2.74
N GLN A 17 -13.50 3.49 -2.85
CA GLN A 17 -13.43 2.57 -1.71
C GLN A 17 -12.28 2.88 -0.74
N SER A 18 -11.27 3.66 -1.12
CA SER A 18 -10.20 4.07 -0.21
C SER A 18 -10.49 5.38 0.51
N THR A 19 -11.55 6.12 0.13
CA THR A 19 -11.93 7.38 0.75
C THR A 19 -13.11 7.23 1.71
N ALA A 20 -13.06 7.94 2.83
CA ALA A 20 -14.17 7.97 3.81
C ALA A 20 -15.29 8.94 3.35
N TRP A 21 -15.77 8.78 2.12
CA TRP A 21 -16.70 9.73 1.48
C TRP A 21 -17.99 9.95 2.28
N LEU A 22 -18.51 8.90 2.93
CA LEU A 22 -19.72 8.96 3.75
C LEU A 22 -19.54 9.88 4.98
N LEU A 23 -18.34 9.90 5.58
CA LEU A 23 -18.01 10.83 6.67
C LEU A 23 -17.95 12.29 6.18
N TYR A 24 -17.41 12.53 4.99
CA TYR A 24 -17.41 13.89 4.40
C TYR A 24 -18.83 14.39 4.13
N VAL A 25 -19.72 13.52 3.64
CA VAL A 25 -21.14 13.85 3.46
C VAL A 25 -21.79 14.16 4.81
N PHE A 26 -21.50 13.36 5.84
CA PHE A 26 -21.98 13.64 7.19
C PHE A 26 -21.48 14.99 7.74
N SER A 27 -20.21 15.33 7.54
CA SER A 27 -19.66 16.63 7.94
C SER A 27 -20.38 17.80 7.26
N ILE A 28 -20.78 17.67 5.99
CA ILE A 28 -21.46 18.77 5.28
C ILE A 28 -22.81 19.14 5.91
N LEU A 29 -23.49 18.19 6.56
CA LEU A 29 -24.75 18.44 7.27
C LEU A 29 -24.54 19.36 8.48
N PHE A 30 -23.40 19.22 9.17
CA PHE A 30 -23.04 20.10 10.29
C PHE A 30 -22.69 21.52 9.84
N LEU A 31 -22.16 21.69 8.62
CA LEU A 31 -21.95 23.02 8.05
C LEU A 31 -23.28 23.73 7.77
N ALA A 32 -24.27 23.00 7.27
CA ALA A 32 -25.61 23.57 7.08
C ALA A 32 -26.23 23.96 8.43
N ALA A 33 -26.07 23.12 9.46
CA ALA A 33 -26.56 23.37 10.80
C ALA A 33 -25.89 24.60 11.47
N SER A 34 -24.59 24.82 11.24
CA SER A 34 -23.89 25.98 11.80
C SER A 34 -24.35 27.28 11.16
N LEU A 35 -24.55 27.32 9.84
CA LEU A 35 -25.10 28.48 9.14
C LEU A 35 -26.52 28.83 9.62
N PHE A 36 -27.35 27.81 9.88
CA PHE A 36 -28.69 28.01 10.44
C PHE A 36 -28.64 28.59 11.86
N GLN A 37 -27.70 28.17 12.70
CA GLN A 37 -27.51 28.70 14.06
C GLN A 37 -26.94 30.12 14.07
N LEU A 38 -26.15 30.48 13.06
CA LEU A 38 -25.71 31.86 12.84
C LEU A 38 -26.91 32.76 12.50
N ALA A 39 -27.81 32.29 11.65
CA ALA A 39 -29.04 33.01 11.31
C ALA A 39 -29.97 33.23 12.52
N GLN A 40 -29.93 32.34 13.51
CA GLN A 40 -30.65 32.47 14.77
C GLN A 40 -30.01 33.45 15.78
N GLY A 41 -28.83 34.00 15.47
CA GLY A 41 -28.15 34.99 16.32
C GLY A 41 -27.41 34.42 17.54
N SER A 42 -27.35 33.09 17.70
CA SER A 42 -26.68 32.46 18.84
C SER A 42 -25.20 32.20 18.57
N LEU A 43 -24.32 33.14 18.95
CA LEU A 43 -22.86 33.03 18.75
C LEU A 43 -22.26 31.78 19.40
N PHE A 44 -22.74 31.40 20.59
CA PHE A 44 -22.21 30.23 21.31
C PHE A 44 -22.53 28.90 20.59
N LYS A 45 -23.76 28.73 20.10
CA LYS A 45 -24.15 27.53 19.33
C LYS A 45 -23.46 27.49 17.97
N PHE A 46 -23.29 28.65 17.32
CA PHE A 46 -22.49 28.76 16.10
C PHE A 46 -21.02 28.34 16.30
N LEU A 47 -20.36 28.81 17.36
CA LEU A 47 -18.97 28.45 17.65
C LEU A 47 -18.83 26.95 17.95
N THR A 48 -19.74 26.38 18.74
CA THR A 48 -19.72 24.95 19.08
C THR A 48 -20.02 24.06 17.88
N SER A 49 -21.03 24.38 17.07
CA SER A 49 -21.32 23.65 15.83
C SER A 49 -20.20 23.77 14.78
N GLY A 50 -19.56 24.94 14.68
CA GLY A 50 -18.36 25.13 13.87
C GLY A 50 -17.19 24.25 14.33
N ALA A 51 -16.94 24.18 15.64
CA ALA A 51 -15.91 23.29 16.20
C ALA A 51 -16.20 21.81 15.92
N VAL A 52 -17.46 21.38 16.06
CA VAL A 52 -17.91 20.01 15.73
C VAL A 52 -17.73 19.72 14.24
N PHE A 53 -18.04 20.69 13.37
CA PHE A 53 -17.80 20.57 11.93
C PHE A 53 -16.32 20.33 11.62
N PHE A 54 -15.42 21.21 12.09
CA PHE A 54 -13.98 21.04 11.88
C PHE A 54 -13.44 19.73 12.46
N GLY A 55 -13.89 19.33 13.66
CA GLY A 55 -13.49 18.07 14.27
C GLY A 55 -13.96 16.84 13.48
N SER A 56 -15.19 16.85 12.96
CA SER A 56 -15.70 15.79 12.09
C SER A 56 -14.92 15.70 10.77
N LEU A 57 -14.48 16.83 10.23
CA LEU A 57 -13.72 16.91 8.98
C LEU A 57 -12.29 16.39 9.18
N LEU A 58 -11.66 16.73 10.32
CA LEU A 58 -10.38 16.15 10.74
C LEU A 58 -10.51 14.63 10.89
N SER A 59 -11.55 14.15 11.59
CA SER A 59 -11.84 12.73 11.72
C SER A 59 -11.99 12.05 10.34
N ALA A 60 -12.71 12.66 9.40
CA ALA A 60 -12.87 12.15 8.03
C ALA A 60 -11.53 12.04 7.28
N THR A 61 -10.66 13.05 7.40
CA THR A 61 -9.32 13.02 6.77
C THR A 61 -8.44 11.91 7.33
N TRP A 62 -8.44 11.71 8.65
CA TRP A 62 -7.67 10.66 9.30
C TRP A 62 -8.21 9.27 8.96
N MET A 63 -9.53 9.09 8.93
CA MET A 63 -10.16 7.83 8.52
C MET A 63 -9.82 7.50 7.05
N SER A 64 -9.92 8.48 6.17
CA SER A 64 -9.60 8.32 4.75
C SER A 64 -8.13 7.96 4.55
N LYS A 65 -7.23 8.59 5.31
CA LYS A 65 -5.79 8.27 5.26
C LYS A 65 -5.51 6.88 5.83
N GLY A 66 -6.18 6.48 6.91
CA GLY A 66 -6.11 5.13 7.47
C GLY A 66 -6.58 4.04 6.51
N ARG A 67 -7.73 4.25 5.83
CA ARG A 67 -8.22 3.32 4.78
C ARG A 67 -7.25 3.23 3.60
N HIS A 68 -6.74 4.36 3.14
CA HIS A 68 -5.80 4.39 2.03
C HIS A 68 -4.51 3.65 2.38
N ASN A 69 -3.99 3.87 3.59
CA ASN A 69 -2.89 3.11 4.15
C ASN A 69 -3.21 1.60 4.14
N LYS A 70 -4.35 1.18 4.71
CA LYS A 70 -4.77 -0.23 4.78
C LYS A 70 -4.78 -0.92 3.41
N TYR A 71 -5.21 -0.23 2.35
CA TYR A 71 -5.19 -0.76 0.99
C TYR A 71 -3.76 -1.07 0.49
N HIS A 72 -2.81 -0.15 0.75
CA HIS A 72 -1.42 -0.34 0.33
C HIS A 72 -0.64 -1.34 1.19
N TYR A 73 -1.04 -1.55 2.45
CA TYR A 73 -0.41 -2.54 3.34
C TYR A 73 -0.93 -3.95 3.11
N ARG A 74 -2.21 -4.13 2.78
CA ARG A 74 -2.82 -5.46 2.60
C ARG A 74 -2.21 -6.27 1.45
N GLN A 75 -1.56 -5.60 0.49
CA GLN A 75 -0.89 -6.27 -0.63
C GLN A 75 0.52 -6.77 -0.29
N ARG A 76 1.10 -6.36 0.84
CA ARG A 76 2.47 -6.72 1.21
C ARG A 76 2.44 -7.94 2.13
N LYS A 77 3.28 -8.94 1.85
CA LYS A 77 3.49 -10.09 2.75
C LYS A 77 4.30 -9.64 3.98
N PHE A 78 5.17 -8.63 3.81
CA PHE A 78 5.99 -8.07 4.89
C PHE A 78 5.67 -6.60 5.19
N VAL A 79 5.43 -6.26 6.46
CA VAL A 79 5.08 -4.90 6.92
C VAL A 79 6.27 -4.25 7.65
N ILE A 80 6.86 -3.24 7.01
CA ILE A 80 8.12 -2.59 7.40
C ILE A 80 7.92 -1.54 8.51
N LYS A 81 6.95 -0.65 8.34
CA LYS A 81 6.66 0.44 9.26
C LYS A 81 5.16 0.53 9.43
N LYS A 82 4.67 0.29 10.65
CA LYS A 82 3.24 0.38 10.94
C LYS A 82 2.79 1.83 10.74
N PRO A 83 1.71 2.09 10.00
CA PRO A 83 1.06 3.39 10.08
C PRO A 83 0.55 3.57 11.52
N PHE A 84 0.68 4.78 12.04
CA PHE A 84 0.01 5.17 13.29
C PHE A 84 -1.49 4.83 13.19
N PRO A 85 -2.16 4.34 14.27
CA PRO A 85 -3.55 3.88 14.20
C PRO A 85 -4.53 5.05 14.03
N LEU A 86 -4.54 5.62 12.82
CA LEU A 86 -5.32 6.79 12.44
C LEU A 86 -6.82 6.51 12.42
N MET A 87 -7.25 5.27 12.14
CA MET A 87 -8.67 4.90 12.13
C MET A 87 -9.22 4.86 13.56
N MET A 88 -8.42 4.36 14.51
CA MET A 88 -8.79 4.37 15.93
C MET A 88 -8.90 5.82 16.45
N LEU A 89 -7.92 6.68 16.16
CA LEU A 89 -7.97 8.08 16.55
C LEU A 89 -9.12 8.84 15.91
N SER A 90 -9.39 8.57 14.63
CA SER A 90 -10.54 9.13 13.92
C SER A 90 -11.87 8.73 14.57
N SER A 91 -12.04 7.46 14.96
CA SER A 91 -13.26 7.00 15.63
C SER A 91 -13.47 7.70 16.98
N LEU A 92 -12.40 7.86 17.75
CA LEU A 92 -12.43 8.56 19.04
C LEU A 92 -12.77 10.05 18.88
N THR A 93 -12.17 10.73 17.89
CA THR A 93 -12.49 12.13 17.62
C THR A 93 -13.91 12.30 17.12
N LEU A 94 -14.43 11.38 16.28
CA LEU A 94 -15.82 11.40 15.83
C LEU A 94 -16.80 11.24 17.00
N GLY A 95 -16.50 10.32 17.93
CA GLY A 95 -17.28 10.12 19.15
C GLY A 95 -17.33 11.37 20.02
N ALA A 96 -16.18 12.01 20.26
CA ALA A 96 -16.10 13.25 21.02
C ALA A 96 -16.86 14.40 20.35
N CYS A 97 -16.74 14.56 19.03
CA CYS A 97 -17.49 15.56 18.28
C CYS A 97 -19.01 15.32 18.33
N SER A 98 -19.43 14.05 18.23
CA SER A 98 -20.85 13.67 18.29
C SER A 98 -21.44 13.92 19.68
N PHE A 99 -20.67 13.67 20.74
CA PHE A 99 -21.03 13.99 22.12
C PHE A 99 -21.21 15.50 22.32
N ILE A 100 -20.22 16.31 21.90
CA ILE A 100 -20.24 17.77 22.04
C ILE A 100 -21.40 18.38 21.23
N GLY A 101 -21.63 17.90 20.01
CA GLY A 101 -22.74 18.34 19.17
C GLY A 101 -24.11 18.03 19.81
N SER A 102 -24.29 16.81 20.31
CA SER A 102 -25.55 16.40 20.94
C SER A 102 -25.86 17.22 22.19
N TRP A 103 -24.83 17.51 23.00
CA TRP A 103 -24.99 18.28 24.22
C TRP A 103 -25.26 19.77 23.96
N PHE A 104 -24.36 20.45 23.24
CA PHE A 104 -24.37 21.91 23.16
C PHE A 104 -25.25 22.45 22.02
N VAL A 105 -25.42 21.68 20.94
CA VAL A 105 -26.20 22.10 19.78
C VAL A 105 -27.65 21.62 19.91
N ALA A 106 -27.84 20.31 20.13
CA ALA A 106 -29.17 19.73 20.21
C ALA A 106 -29.84 19.90 21.59
N GLY A 107 -29.05 20.18 22.64
CA GLY A 107 -29.59 20.38 24.00
C GLY A 107 -30.11 19.09 24.65
N LEU A 108 -29.60 17.94 24.21
CA LEU A 108 -30.00 16.63 24.72
C LEU A 108 -29.37 16.37 26.11
N GLY A 109 -29.96 15.45 26.87
CA GLY A 109 -29.45 15.09 28.20
C GLY A 109 -28.04 14.50 28.14
N LEU A 110 -27.32 14.52 29.28
CA LEU A 110 -25.97 13.94 29.40
C LEU A 110 -25.93 12.47 28.94
N PHE A 111 -26.90 11.67 29.38
CA PHE A 111 -26.98 10.25 29.04
C PHE A 111 -27.23 10.01 27.55
N GLU A 112 -28.10 10.81 26.94
CA GLU A 112 -28.39 10.73 25.50
C GLU A 112 -27.17 11.14 24.67
N SER A 113 -26.47 12.20 25.09
CA SER A 113 -25.24 12.66 24.43
C SER A 113 -24.13 11.61 24.49
N ILE A 114 -23.96 10.94 25.62
CA ILE A 114 -23.02 9.81 25.76
C ILE A 114 -23.40 8.68 24.81
N ALA A 115 -24.69 8.35 24.73
CA ALA A 115 -25.18 7.31 23.82
C ALA A 115 -24.87 7.64 22.36
N TYR A 116 -25.04 8.89 21.92
CA TYR A 116 -24.65 9.33 20.57
C TYR A 116 -23.14 9.26 20.34
N GLY A 117 -22.33 9.65 21.33
CA GLY A 117 -20.87 9.56 21.24
C GLY A 117 -20.40 8.11 21.06
N ILE A 118 -20.90 7.19 21.89
CA ILE A 118 -20.57 5.76 21.80
C ILE A 118 -21.11 5.16 20.50
N GLY A 119 -22.34 5.51 20.11
CA GLY A 119 -22.96 5.05 18.87
C GLY A 119 -22.14 5.46 17.64
N ALA A 120 -21.61 6.68 17.61
CA ALA A 120 -20.74 7.15 16.53
C ALA A 120 -19.41 6.37 16.47
N VAL A 121 -18.78 6.09 17.62
CA VAL A 121 -17.57 5.25 17.67
C VAL A 121 -17.86 3.85 17.15
N LEU A 122 -18.88 3.17 17.69
CA LEU A 122 -19.25 1.82 17.29
C LEU A 122 -19.65 1.74 15.81
N GLY A 123 -20.46 2.69 15.33
CA GLY A 123 -20.85 2.77 13.93
C GLY A 123 -19.64 2.95 13.01
N SER A 124 -18.68 3.78 13.40
CA SER A 124 -17.45 3.97 12.61
C SER A 124 -16.60 2.69 12.59
N ILE A 125 -16.48 1.99 13.70
CA ILE A 125 -15.73 0.73 13.81
C ILE A 125 -16.38 -0.37 12.98
N LEU A 126 -17.70 -0.52 13.04
CA LEU A 126 -18.42 -1.56 12.29
C LEU A 126 -18.40 -1.32 10.78
N TRP A 127 -18.52 -0.07 10.34
CA TRP A 127 -18.57 0.27 8.91
C TRP A 127 -17.19 0.33 8.26
N TYR A 128 -16.21 0.92 8.94
CA TYR A 128 -14.87 1.16 8.39
C TYR A 128 -13.81 0.15 8.85
N GLY A 129 -14.09 -0.57 9.93
CA GLY A 129 -13.15 -1.49 10.57
C GLY A 129 -12.14 -0.78 11.48
N LEU A 130 -11.32 -1.59 12.13
CA LEU A 130 -10.17 -1.13 12.91
C LEU A 130 -8.86 -1.30 12.12
N ASP A 131 -7.86 -0.56 12.56
CA ASP A 131 -6.46 -0.80 12.18
C ASP A 131 -6.01 -2.14 12.81
N GLU A 132 -5.52 -3.07 11.99
CA GLU A 132 -4.92 -4.31 12.48
C GLU A 132 -3.55 -4.01 13.08
N VAL A 133 -3.40 -4.20 14.40
CA VAL A 133 -2.15 -3.94 15.11
C VAL A 133 -1.24 -5.17 15.06
N THR A 134 -0.91 -5.66 13.87
CA THR A 134 -0.02 -6.81 13.68
C THR A 134 1.44 -6.42 13.94
N SER A 135 2.25 -7.26 14.60
CA SER A 135 3.69 -7.03 14.80
C SER A 135 4.43 -6.84 13.47
N SER A 136 5.50 -6.03 13.47
CA SER A 136 6.33 -5.89 12.25
C SER A 136 6.88 -7.25 11.84
N SER A 137 6.76 -7.59 10.56
CA SER A 137 7.26 -8.84 10.01
C SER A 137 8.78 -8.98 10.14
N PHE A 138 9.50 -7.87 10.34
CA PHE A 138 10.95 -7.82 10.55
C PHE A 138 11.35 -7.56 12.00
N GLY A 139 10.45 -7.83 12.97
CA GLY A 139 10.72 -7.59 14.39
C GLY A 139 11.96 -8.33 14.93
N ALA A 140 12.30 -9.48 14.33
CA ALA A 140 13.49 -10.26 14.68
C ALA A 140 14.81 -9.61 14.20
N VAL A 141 14.75 -8.80 13.14
CA VAL A 141 15.92 -8.07 12.62
C VAL A 141 16.16 -6.87 13.56
N ARG A 142 17.34 -6.76 14.17
CA ARG A 142 17.67 -5.64 15.06
C ARG A 142 18.25 -4.44 14.30
N ASP A 143 19.03 -4.73 13.27
CA ASP A 143 19.72 -3.75 12.45
C ASP A 143 18.76 -2.95 11.55
N GLN A 144 18.95 -1.64 11.50
CA GLN A 144 18.08 -0.73 10.73
C GLN A 144 18.35 -0.84 9.22
N ASP A 145 19.62 -0.97 8.81
CA ASP A 145 20.00 -1.09 7.40
C ASP A 145 19.41 -2.37 6.80
N SER A 146 19.50 -3.48 7.55
CA SER A 146 18.93 -4.77 7.15
C SER A 146 17.42 -4.71 6.98
N LYS A 147 16.70 -3.98 7.86
CA LYS A 147 15.27 -3.72 7.69
C LYS A 147 14.98 -2.92 6.44
N GLU A 148 15.78 -1.89 6.16
CA GLU A 148 15.60 -1.05 4.98
C GLU A 148 15.84 -1.84 3.68
N ILE A 149 16.85 -2.71 3.64
CA ILE A 149 17.11 -3.56 2.48
C ILE A 149 15.93 -4.50 2.22
N LEU A 150 15.47 -5.22 3.26
CA LEU A 150 14.31 -6.12 3.12
C LEU A 150 13.03 -5.35 2.75
N ALA A 151 12.91 -4.11 3.23
CA ALA A 151 11.82 -3.22 2.89
C ALA A 151 11.79 -2.83 1.41
N LEU A 152 12.95 -2.44 0.89
CA LEU A 152 13.12 -2.11 -0.53
C LEU A 152 12.86 -3.33 -1.39
N SER A 153 13.37 -4.51 -0.99
CA SER A 153 13.12 -5.76 -1.72
C SER A 153 11.64 -6.11 -1.80
N GLU A 154 10.91 -6.05 -0.68
CA GLU A 154 9.46 -6.29 -0.69
C GLU A 154 8.73 -5.27 -1.58
N GLN A 155 9.16 -4.01 -1.58
CA GLN A 155 8.59 -3.00 -2.46
C GLN A 155 8.80 -3.34 -3.94
N SER A 156 10.01 -3.76 -4.33
CA SER A 156 10.32 -4.19 -5.69
C SER A 156 9.49 -5.40 -6.12
N ILE A 157 9.31 -6.40 -5.25
CA ILE A 157 8.47 -7.57 -5.51
C ILE A 157 7.01 -7.16 -5.79
N VAL A 158 6.46 -6.25 -4.96
CA VAL A 158 5.09 -5.73 -5.16
C VAL A 158 4.97 -4.97 -6.48
N ASN A 159 5.98 -4.18 -6.82
CA ASN A 159 5.99 -3.42 -8.07
C ASN A 159 6.04 -4.35 -9.30
N ILE A 160 6.82 -5.44 -9.23
CA ILE A 160 6.83 -6.49 -10.26
C ILE A 160 5.45 -7.15 -10.38
N GLU A 161 4.81 -7.52 -9.27
CA GLU A 161 3.46 -8.11 -9.29
C GLU A 161 2.41 -7.16 -9.89
N GLN A 162 2.53 -5.86 -9.62
CA GLN A 162 1.67 -4.84 -10.22
C GLN A 162 1.93 -4.69 -11.73
N ALA A 163 3.19 -4.70 -12.16
CA ALA A 163 3.53 -4.68 -13.58
C ALA A 163 3.01 -5.93 -14.32
N ASN A 164 3.07 -7.11 -13.67
CA ASN A 164 2.55 -8.37 -14.23
C ASN A 164 1.05 -8.28 -14.58
N LYS A 165 0.25 -7.55 -13.79
CA LYS A 165 -1.19 -7.34 -14.07
C LYS A 165 -1.47 -6.60 -15.38
N HIS A 166 -0.48 -5.90 -15.93
CA HIS A 166 -0.61 -5.17 -17.19
C HIS A 166 -0.07 -5.95 -18.40
N ILE A 167 0.54 -7.12 -18.19
CA ILE A 167 1.10 -7.96 -19.25
C ILE A 167 0.04 -8.98 -19.68
N ALA A 168 -0.39 -8.92 -20.95
CA ALA A 168 -1.47 -9.76 -21.47
C ALA A 168 -1.02 -11.21 -21.78
N ASN A 169 0.26 -11.41 -22.10
CA ASN A 169 0.79 -12.73 -22.41
C ASN A 169 0.88 -13.60 -21.13
N ARG A 170 0.16 -14.72 -21.13
CA ARG A 170 0.13 -15.69 -20.03
C ARG A 170 1.46 -16.38 -19.75
N GLU A 171 2.26 -16.64 -20.78
CA GLU A 171 3.57 -17.27 -20.63
C GLU A 171 4.53 -16.33 -19.90
N LEU A 172 4.63 -15.06 -20.32
CA LEU A 172 5.44 -14.04 -19.64
C LEU A 172 4.97 -13.84 -18.20
N SER A 173 3.65 -13.79 -18.00
CA SER A 173 3.05 -13.69 -16.67
C SER A 173 3.44 -14.85 -15.76
N GLY A 174 3.49 -16.07 -16.31
CA GLY A 174 3.96 -17.25 -15.59
C GLY A 174 5.43 -17.22 -15.21
N TYR A 175 6.32 -16.61 -16.01
CA TYR A 175 7.71 -16.37 -15.61
C TYR A 175 7.78 -15.36 -14.45
N LEU A 176 7.03 -14.26 -14.55
CA LEU A 176 6.99 -13.22 -13.52
C LEU A 176 6.45 -13.75 -12.18
N ASP A 177 5.42 -14.59 -12.21
CA ASP A 177 4.88 -15.22 -10.99
C ASP A 177 5.92 -16.12 -10.31
N ARG A 178 6.76 -16.83 -11.07
CA ARG A 178 7.86 -17.63 -10.51
C ARG A 178 8.95 -16.75 -9.91
N ILE A 179 9.36 -15.69 -10.61
CA ILE A 179 10.33 -14.72 -10.08
C ILE A 179 9.82 -14.11 -8.77
N VAL A 180 8.55 -13.70 -8.71
CA VAL A 180 7.91 -13.16 -7.50
C VAL A 180 7.90 -14.20 -6.38
N LYS A 181 7.57 -15.46 -6.69
CA LYS A 181 7.58 -16.54 -5.71
C LYS A 181 8.99 -16.77 -5.13
N THR A 182 9.98 -16.97 -5.99
CA THR A 182 11.38 -17.19 -5.58
C THR A 182 11.93 -16.01 -4.79
N SER A 183 11.61 -14.78 -5.20
CA SER A 183 12.00 -13.56 -4.47
C SER A 183 11.40 -13.52 -3.06
N ARG A 184 10.12 -13.90 -2.90
CA ARG A 184 9.47 -13.99 -1.59
C ARG A 184 10.07 -15.06 -0.71
N ASP A 185 10.46 -16.21 -1.28
CA ASP A 185 11.10 -17.30 -0.55
C ASP A 185 12.51 -16.90 -0.06
N VAL A 186 13.26 -16.15 -0.88
CA VAL A 186 14.54 -15.54 -0.48
C VAL A 186 14.36 -14.56 0.68
N VAL A 187 13.41 -13.63 0.57
CA VAL A 187 13.12 -12.66 1.64
C VAL A 187 12.70 -13.37 2.92
N ASP A 188 11.81 -14.37 2.85
CA ASP A 188 11.36 -15.15 4.00
C ASP A 188 12.52 -15.87 4.71
N THR A 189 13.42 -16.47 3.94
CA THR A 189 14.63 -17.11 4.45
C THR A 189 15.53 -16.09 5.19
N LEU A 190 15.67 -14.88 4.65
CA LEU A 190 16.48 -13.82 5.26
C LEU A 190 15.82 -13.20 6.52
N VAL A 191 14.49 -13.19 6.61
CA VAL A 191 13.79 -12.82 7.85
C VAL A 191 14.07 -13.83 8.95
N ASN A 192 14.08 -15.12 8.62
CA ASN A 192 14.36 -16.20 9.56
C ASN A 192 15.87 -16.29 9.92
N HIS A 193 16.74 -15.85 9.02
CA HIS A 193 18.20 -15.87 9.15
C HIS A 193 18.82 -14.47 8.94
N PRO A 194 18.61 -13.53 9.87
CA PRO A 194 19.07 -12.15 9.72
C PRO A 194 20.59 -12.01 9.56
N GLU A 195 21.37 -12.97 10.04
CA GLU A 195 22.82 -13.05 9.87
C GLU A 195 23.29 -13.13 8.41
N LYS A 196 22.41 -13.57 7.50
CA LYS A 196 22.69 -13.71 6.06
C LYS A 196 22.37 -12.46 5.24
N ILE A 197 21.63 -11.50 5.80
CA ILE A 197 21.20 -10.28 5.09
C ILE A 197 22.37 -9.49 4.50
N PRO A 198 23.51 -9.28 5.20
CA PRO A 198 24.64 -8.54 4.64
C PRO A 198 25.20 -9.19 3.36
N GLN A 199 25.17 -10.52 3.28
CA GLN A 199 25.67 -11.26 2.12
C GLN A 199 24.71 -11.17 0.93
N ALA A 200 23.40 -11.19 1.19
CA ALA A 200 22.37 -11.04 0.17
C ALA A 200 22.14 -9.58 -0.28
N ARG A 201 22.75 -8.60 0.40
CA ARG A 201 22.49 -7.16 0.19
C ARG A 201 22.61 -6.72 -1.27
N ARG A 202 23.70 -7.04 -1.97
CA ARG A 202 23.82 -6.57 -3.37
C ARG A 202 22.92 -7.35 -4.33
N PHE A 203 22.56 -8.59 -4.05
CA PHE A 203 21.56 -9.32 -4.85
C PHE A 203 20.20 -8.63 -4.71
N LEU A 204 19.78 -8.38 -3.48
CA LEU A 204 18.53 -7.70 -3.16
C LEU A 204 18.46 -6.26 -3.70
N HIS A 205 19.56 -5.51 -3.68
CA HIS A 205 19.57 -4.13 -4.14
C HIS A 205 19.78 -4.02 -5.67
N SER A 206 20.83 -4.65 -6.18
CA SER A 206 21.22 -4.50 -7.59
C SER A 206 20.40 -5.39 -8.52
N TYR A 207 20.21 -6.68 -8.17
CA TYR A 207 19.60 -7.63 -9.08
C TYR A 207 18.07 -7.53 -9.12
N LEU A 208 17.44 -7.50 -7.93
CA LEU A 208 15.99 -7.35 -7.83
C LEU A 208 15.52 -5.96 -8.31
N GLY A 209 16.27 -4.90 -7.99
CA GLY A 209 16.01 -3.55 -8.50
C GLY A 209 16.16 -3.44 -10.03
N ALA A 210 17.20 -4.06 -10.60
CA ALA A 210 17.37 -4.09 -12.06
C ALA A 210 16.25 -4.89 -12.74
N THR A 211 15.87 -6.04 -12.17
CA THR A 211 14.74 -6.87 -12.63
C THR A 211 13.44 -6.06 -12.64
N GLU A 212 13.12 -5.36 -11.54
CA GLU A 212 11.96 -4.47 -11.46
C GLU A 212 11.98 -3.44 -12.59
N SER A 213 13.12 -2.77 -12.80
CA SER A 213 13.26 -1.71 -13.79
C SER A 213 13.07 -2.22 -15.23
N VAL A 214 13.60 -3.40 -15.56
CA VAL A 214 13.40 -4.06 -16.86
C VAL A 214 11.93 -4.39 -17.10
N ILE A 215 11.24 -4.97 -16.09
CA ILE A 215 9.84 -5.37 -16.20
C ILE A 215 8.92 -4.15 -16.33
N GLN A 216 9.18 -3.09 -15.57
CA GLN A 216 8.43 -1.83 -15.67
C GLN A 216 8.57 -1.20 -17.05
N ARG A 217 9.80 -1.09 -17.57
CA ARG A 217 10.04 -0.57 -18.92
C ARG A 217 9.33 -1.38 -19.99
N TYR A 218 9.38 -2.71 -19.92
CA TYR A 218 8.62 -3.55 -20.84
C TYR A 218 7.11 -3.32 -20.74
N ALA A 219 6.56 -3.25 -19.53
CA ALA A 219 5.13 -3.01 -19.30
C ALA A 219 4.65 -1.62 -19.78
N GLU A 220 5.55 -0.64 -19.86
CA GLU A 220 5.28 0.68 -20.44
C GLU A 220 5.36 0.66 -21.98
N THR A 221 6.43 0.08 -22.55
CA THR A 221 6.65 0.01 -24.01
C THR A 221 5.64 -0.87 -24.72
N HIS A 222 5.29 -2.04 -24.15
CA HIS A 222 4.34 -2.97 -24.76
C HIS A 222 2.91 -2.40 -24.86
N LYS A 223 2.57 -1.38 -24.07
CA LYS A 223 1.28 -0.67 -24.23
C LYS A 223 1.22 0.19 -25.50
N LEU A 224 2.37 0.50 -26.09
CA LEU A 224 2.51 1.41 -27.21
C LEU A 224 2.75 0.67 -28.54
N VAL A 225 3.39 -0.50 -28.50
CA VAL A 225 3.79 -1.26 -29.69
C VAL A 225 3.62 -2.78 -29.46
N GLU A 226 2.85 -3.44 -30.32
CA GLU A 226 2.82 -4.91 -30.42
C GLU A 226 3.95 -5.38 -31.34
N ASP A 227 5.13 -5.65 -30.75
CA ASP A 227 6.30 -6.18 -31.45
C ASP A 227 6.63 -7.59 -30.94
N ALA A 228 6.45 -8.60 -31.81
CA ALA A 228 6.73 -10.00 -31.51
C ALA A 228 8.22 -10.26 -31.21
N SER A 229 9.13 -9.47 -31.79
CA SER A 229 10.57 -9.60 -31.54
C SER A 229 10.94 -9.11 -30.14
N LEU A 230 10.35 -8.00 -29.70
CA LEU A 230 10.51 -7.46 -28.35
C LEU A 230 10.00 -8.45 -27.29
N GLU A 231 8.85 -9.08 -27.55
CA GLU A 231 8.27 -10.08 -26.66
C GLU A 231 9.15 -11.33 -26.52
N GLN A 232 9.69 -11.84 -27.63
CA GLN A 232 10.59 -13.00 -27.61
C GLN A 232 11.91 -12.68 -26.92
N ASN A 233 12.44 -11.46 -27.10
CA ASN A 233 13.63 -10.99 -26.41
C ASN A 233 13.39 -10.87 -24.90
N PHE A 234 12.29 -10.24 -24.50
CA PHE A 234 11.89 -10.12 -23.10
C PHE A 234 11.69 -11.49 -22.44
N LYS A 235 11.11 -12.46 -23.16
CA LYS A 235 11.02 -13.85 -22.68
C LYS A 235 12.38 -14.45 -22.33
N LYS A 236 13.40 -14.27 -23.19
CA LYS A 236 14.77 -14.76 -22.92
C LYS A 236 15.38 -14.08 -21.69
N VAL A 237 15.12 -12.78 -21.52
CA VAL A 237 15.57 -12.04 -20.34
C VAL A 237 14.91 -12.59 -19.08
N LEU A 238 13.59 -12.80 -19.08
CA LEU A 238 12.89 -13.39 -17.95
C LEU A 238 13.36 -14.82 -17.62
N GLN A 239 13.68 -15.63 -18.64
CA GLN A 239 14.24 -16.97 -18.43
C GLN A 239 15.59 -16.93 -17.71
N ASN A 240 16.50 -16.05 -18.15
CA ASN A 240 17.78 -15.86 -17.48
C ASN A 240 17.59 -15.35 -16.05
N ILE A 241 16.66 -14.41 -15.83
CA ILE A 241 16.35 -13.89 -14.51
C ILE A 241 15.84 -15.01 -13.59
N ASP A 242 14.85 -15.78 -14.04
CA ASP A 242 14.28 -16.91 -13.29
C ASP A 242 15.37 -17.92 -12.88
N GLN A 243 16.28 -18.26 -13.81
CA GLN A 243 17.39 -19.17 -13.53
C GLN A 243 18.35 -18.62 -12.47
N VAL A 244 18.77 -17.35 -12.60
CA VAL A 244 19.67 -16.72 -11.63
C VAL A 244 19.00 -16.63 -10.25
N PHE A 245 17.72 -16.26 -10.17
CA PHE A 245 16.99 -16.24 -8.90
C PHE A 245 16.95 -17.63 -8.24
N ASP A 246 16.70 -18.70 -8.99
CA ASP A 246 16.68 -20.07 -8.47
C ASP A 246 18.07 -20.51 -7.97
N GLU A 247 19.13 -20.23 -8.73
CA GLU A 247 20.51 -20.52 -8.34
C GLU A 247 20.91 -19.77 -7.06
N GLN A 248 20.57 -18.48 -6.96
CA GLN A 248 20.88 -17.69 -5.77
C GLN A 248 20.08 -18.14 -4.54
N ASN A 249 18.81 -18.52 -4.73
CA ASN A 249 18.00 -19.09 -3.65
C ASN A 249 18.59 -20.42 -3.13
N LYS A 250 19.05 -21.31 -4.02
CA LYS A 250 19.74 -22.54 -3.63
C LYS A 250 21.03 -22.27 -2.85
N LYS A 251 21.87 -21.35 -3.32
CA LYS A 251 23.10 -20.95 -2.59
C LYS A 251 22.79 -20.44 -1.19
N LEU A 252 21.73 -19.63 -1.03
CA LEU A 252 21.27 -19.13 0.27
C LEU A 252 20.87 -20.26 1.25
N LEU A 253 20.19 -21.29 0.74
CA LEU A 253 19.78 -22.46 1.52
C LEU A 253 20.96 -23.35 1.90
N GLU A 254 21.98 -23.46 1.03
CA GLU A 254 23.17 -24.28 1.25
C GLU A 254 24.22 -23.65 2.20
N ASN A 255 23.92 -22.50 2.82
CA ASN A 255 24.87 -21.71 3.63
C ASN A 255 26.18 -21.39 2.90
N ARG A 256 26.19 -21.41 1.56
CA ARG A 256 27.36 -21.04 0.78
C ARG A 256 27.45 -19.52 0.74
N VAL A 257 28.69 -19.02 0.70
CA VAL A 257 28.94 -17.60 0.46
C VAL A 257 28.22 -17.23 -0.84
N PHE A 258 27.44 -16.15 -0.79
CA PHE A 258 26.99 -15.50 -2.00
C PHE A 258 28.22 -15.01 -2.76
N ASP A 259 28.73 -15.81 -3.70
CA ASP A 259 29.63 -15.31 -4.73
C ASP A 259 28.78 -14.40 -5.62
N LEU A 260 28.79 -13.14 -5.24
CA LEU A 260 27.98 -12.08 -5.81
C LEU A 260 28.84 -11.27 -6.80
N ASP A 261 29.60 -12.01 -7.61
CA ASP A 261 30.05 -11.62 -8.95
C ASP A 261 29.02 -12.13 -9.97
N VAL A 262 27.72 -11.99 -9.65
CA VAL A 262 26.70 -12.02 -10.69
C VAL A 262 26.81 -10.66 -11.37
N ASP A 263 27.60 -10.62 -12.43
CA ASP A 263 27.88 -9.44 -13.22
C ASP A 263 26.62 -8.63 -13.45
N ILE A 264 26.56 -7.46 -12.80
CA ILE A 264 25.65 -6.35 -13.08
C ILE A 264 25.66 -6.01 -14.58
N GLU A 265 26.73 -6.39 -15.28
CA GLU A 265 26.93 -6.28 -16.71
C GLU A 265 25.92 -7.10 -17.53
N VAL A 266 25.43 -8.26 -17.07
CA VAL A 266 24.54 -9.09 -17.91
C VAL A 266 23.16 -8.45 -18.11
N LEU A 267 22.58 -7.80 -17.09
CA LEU A 267 21.25 -7.20 -17.26
C LEU A 267 21.29 -5.89 -18.08
N ASN A 268 22.31 -5.04 -17.86
CA ASN A 268 22.49 -3.81 -18.65
C ASN A 268 22.88 -4.13 -20.10
N THR A 269 23.76 -5.12 -20.32
CA THR A 269 24.15 -5.54 -21.68
C THR A 269 22.97 -6.17 -22.42
N LEU A 270 22.03 -6.82 -21.72
CA LEU A 270 20.81 -7.36 -22.34
C LEU A 270 19.82 -6.27 -22.77
N MET A 271 19.75 -5.15 -22.03
CA MET A 271 18.96 -3.98 -22.43
C MET A 271 19.59 -3.23 -23.62
N GLU A 272 20.90 -2.98 -23.57
CA GLU A 272 21.65 -2.31 -24.64
C GLU A 272 21.71 -3.14 -25.93
N LYS A 273 21.87 -4.47 -25.84
CA LYS A 273 21.86 -5.35 -27.02
C LYS A 273 20.48 -5.53 -27.67
N GLN A 274 19.39 -5.22 -26.98
CA GLN A 274 18.03 -5.55 -27.45
C GLN A 274 17.16 -4.32 -27.77
N GLY A 275 17.76 -3.12 -27.79
CA GLY A 275 17.12 -1.90 -28.31
C GLY A 275 16.05 -1.29 -27.39
N ILE A 276 16.13 -1.56 -26.08
CA ILE A 276 15.19 -1.04 -25.09
C ILE A 276 15.77 0.26 -24.51
N ASN A 277 15.73 1.35 -25.29
CA ASN A 277 16.04 2.71 -24.84
C ASN A 277 14.77 3.51 -24.57
#